data_AF-A0AAW5N501-F1
#
_entry.id   AF-A0AAW5N501-F1
#
_cell.length_a   1.000
_cell.length_b   1.000
_cell.length_c   1.000
_cell.angle_alpha   90.00
_cell.angle_beta   90.00
_cell.angle_gamma   90.00
#
_symmetry.space_group_name_H-M   'P 1'
#
loop_
_entity.id
_entity.type
_entity.pdbx_description
1 polymer ?
#
loop_
_entity_poly.entity_id
_entity_poly.type
_entity_poly.pdbx_seq_one_letter_code
_entity_poly.pdbx_strand_id
1 'polypeptide(L)'
;MAAKETKTVTLRLPKEMVEYLTRENESINQAIIDEISRARQMKLIALLELKGIFSKNEWIFFADAFNGTLYEDFMCGNVNIFIADIEDAERYENKATMHKVDLKELIAKLKKLHGANINAIYERINDYWENYEKIDIEKWADF
;
A
#
# COMPACT_ATOMS: atom_id res chain seq x y z
N MET A 1 6.40 -23.76 -23.24
CA MET A 1 6.55 -22.60 -22.33
C MET A 1 7.90 -21.98 -22.59
N ALA A 2 7.98 -20.70 -22.94
CA ALA A 2 9.27 -20.03 -23.08
C ALA A 2 9.96 -19.98 -21.72
N ALA A 3 11.24 -20.33 -21.66
CA ALA A 3 12.04 -20.20 -20.45
C ALA A 3 12.05 -18.73 -20.04
N LYS A 4 11.65 -18.42 -18.80
CA LYS A 4 11.77 -17.07 -18.26
C LYS A 4 13.25 -16.71 -18.19
N GLU A 5 13.62 -15.53 -18.67
CA GLU A 5 14.97 -15.00 -18.52
C GLU A 5 15.29 -14.85 -17.02
N THR A 6 16.43 -15.41 -16.58
CA THR A 6 16.86 -15.37 -15.18
C THR A 6 18.22 -14.72 -15.07
N LYS A 7 18.46 -14.01 -13.96
CA LYS A 7 19.74 -13.37 -13.65
C LYS A 7 20.20 -13.81 -12.27
N THR A 8 21.45 -14.25 -12.17
CA THR A 8 22.05 -14.62 -10.88
C THR A 8 22.24 -13.38 -10.00
N VAL A 9 21.85 -13.51 -8.73
CA VAL A 9 22.02 -12.49 -7.69
C VAL A 9 22.69 -13.13 -6.47
N THR A 10 23.51 -12.36 -5.75
CA THR A 10 24.17 -12.80 -4.51
C THR A 10 23.58 -12.00 -3.35
N LEU A 11 22.96 -12.69 -2.39
CA LEU A 11 22.30 -12.09 -1.23
C LEU A 11 22.96 -12.53 0.07
N ARG A 12 22.99 -11.65 1.07
CA ARG A 12 23.33 -11.98 2.46
C ARG A 12 22.06 -11.84 3.29
N LEU A 13 21.66 -12.90 3.97
CA LEU A 13 20.46 -12.93 4.79
C LEU A 13 20.83 -13.15 6.26
N PRO A 14 20.08 -12.57 7.21
CA PRO A 14 20.16 -12.93 8.62
C PRO A 14 20.00 -14.45 8.81
N LYS A 15 20.71 -15.00 9.80
CA LYS A 15 20.72 -16.45 10.05
C LYS A 15 19.32 -17.01 10.28
N GLU A 16 18.51 -16.30 11.06
CA GLU A 16 17.11 -16.63 11.35
C GLU A 16 16.24 -16.71 10.09
N MET A 17 16.48 -15.84 9.10
CA MET A 17 15.75 -15.88 7.82
C MET A 17 16.16 -17.09 6.98
N VAL A 18 17.44 -17.46 6.99
CA VAL A 18 17.91 -18.68 6.30
C VAL A 18 17.27 -19.92 6.93
N GLU A 19 17.19 -19.97 8.25
CA GLU A 19 16.53 -21.07 8.98
C GLU A 19 15.03 -21.12 8.65
N TYR A 20 14.35 -19.98 8.62
CA TYR A 20 12.94 -19.89 8.20
C TYR A 20 12.73 -20.40 6.77
N LEU A 21 13.54 -19.93 5.81
CA LEU A 21 13.41 -20.26 4.39
C LEU A 21 13.75 -21.72 4.06
N THR A 22 14.55 -22.39 4.91
CA THR A 22 14.98 -23.78 4.71
C THR A 22 14.19 -24.79 5.54
N ARG A 23 13.21 -24.34 6.34
CA ARG A 23 12.47 -25.19 7.31
C ARG A 23 11.78 -26.41 6.67
N GLU A 24 11.42 -26.33 5.39
CA GLU A 24 10.73 -27.42 4.64
C GLU A 24 11.66 -28.17 3.67
N ASN A 25 12.99 -28.06 3.82
CA ASN A 25 14.01 -28.60 2.90
C ASN A 25 13.88 -28.07 1.46
N GLU A 26 13.26 -26.91 1.28
CA GLU A 26 13.19 -26.24 -0.02
C GLU A 26 14.54 -25.61 -0.39
N SER A 27 14.82 -25.53 -1.69
CA SER A 27 15.91 -24.70 -2.19
C SER A 27 15.70 -23.26 -1.73
N ILE A 28 16.70 -22.64 -1.09
CA ILE A 28 16.64 -21.24 -0.63
C ILE A 28 16.18 -20.31 -1.75
N ASN A 29 16.67 -20.54 -2.98
CA ASN A 29 16.28 -19.72 -4.13
C ASN A 29 14.78 -19.84 -4.43
N GLN A 30 14.24 -21.05 -4.36
CA GLN A 30 12.82 -21.30 -4.63
C GLN A 30 11.95 -20.73 -3.51
N ALA A 31 12.32 -20.94 -2.25
CA ALA A 31 11.63 -20.36 -1.10
C ALA A 31 11.57 -18.83 -1.17
N ILE A 32 12.67 -18.16 -1.56
CA ILE A 32 12.70 -16.70 -1.78
C ILE A 32 11.74 -16.29 -2.89
N ILE A 33 11.77 -16.99 -4.04
CA ILE A 33 10.89 -16.70 -5.18
C ILE A 33 9.42 -16.85 -4.77
N ASP A 34 9.10 -17.89 -4.01
CA ASP A 34 7.73 -18.20 -3.62
C ASP A 34 7.21 -17.21 -2.58
N GLU A 35 8.00 -16.85 -1.56
CA GLU A 35 7.60 -15.83 -0.58
C GLU A 35 7.40 -14.45 -1.22
N ILE A 36 8.31 -14.04 -2.11
CA ILE A 36 8.16 -12.76 -2.84
C ILE A 36 6.91 -12.81 -3.73
N SER A 37 6.67 -13.95 -4.40
CA SER A 37 5.51 -14.12 -5.27
C SER A 37 4.20 -14.09 -4.47
N ARG A 38 4.14 -14.78 -3.32
CA ARG A 38 3.01 -14.74 -2.39
C ARG A 38 2.75 -13.33 -1.90
N ALA A 39 3.78 -12.63 -1.44
CA ALA A 39 3.67 -11.24 -0.98
C ALA A 39 3.12 -10.32 -2.08
N ARG A 40 3.63 -10.43 -3.31
CA ARG A 40 3.12 -9.66 -4.47
C ARG A 40 1.66 -9.97 -4.78
N GLN A 41 1.26 -11.24 -4.72
CA GLN A 41 -0.13 -11.63 -4.95
C GLN A 41 -1.06 -11.09 -3.87
N MET A 42 -0.69 -11.19 -2.59
CA MET A 42 -1.48 -10.64 -1.49
C MET A 42 -1.67 -9.14 -1.63
N LYS A 43 -0.60 -8.40 -1.97
CA LYS A 43 -0.67 -6.95 -2.24
C LYS A 43 -1.61 -6.63 -3.38
N LEU A 44 -1.50 -7.35 -4.51
CA LEU A 44 -2.38 -7.16 -5.65
C LEU A 44 -3.85 -7.41 -5.30
N ILE A 45 -4.14 -8.50 -4.58
CA ILE A 45 -5.51 -8.84 -4.16
C ILE A 45 -6.06 -7.74 -3.25
N ALA A 46 -5.30 -7.33 -2.22
CA ALA A 46 -5.71 -6.29 -1.30
C ALA A 46 -5.97 -4.94 -1.99
N LEU A 47 -5.19 -4.61 -3.02
CA LEU A 47 -5.40 -3.43 -3.86
C LEU A 47 -6.65 -3.56 -4.73
N LEU A 48 -6.89 -4.72 -5.35
CA LEU A 48 -8.07 -4.96 -6.18
C LEU A 48 -9.37 -4.92 -5.37
N GLU A 49 -9.34 -5.33 -4.10
CA GLU A 49 -10.48 -5.21 -3.18
C GLU A 49 -10.90 -3.75 -2.96
N LEU A 50 -10.00 -2.78 -3.12
CA LEU A 50 -10.29 -1.35 -2.96
C LEU A 50 -10.98 -0.73 -4.18
N LYS A 51 -11.04 -1.46 -5.31
CA LYS A 51 -11.56 -0.92 -6.56
C LYS A 51 -13.04 -0.54 -6.43
N GLY A 52 -13.35 0.73 -6.72
CA GLY A 52 -14.70 1.28 -6.59
C GLY A 52 -15.21 1.46 -5.15
N ILE A 53 -14.39 1.19 -4.11
CA ILE A 53 -14.76 1.51 -2.72
C ILE A 53 -14.67 3.02 -2.48
N PHE A 54 -13.60 3.63 -2.95
CA PHE A 54 -13.35 5.05 -2.81
C PHE A 54 -13.63 5.78 -4.11
N SER A 55 -14.28 6.93 -3.99
CA SER A 55 -14.46 7.89 -5.05
C SER A 55 -13.12 8.53 -5.44
N LYS A 56 -13.12 9.15 -6.61
CA LYS A 56 -11.98 9.90 -7.12
C LYS A 56 -11.51 10.99 -6.14
N ASN A 57 -12.43 11.75 -5.56
CA ASN A 57 -12.08 12.81 -4.61
C ASN A 57 -11.48 12.26 -3.32
N GLU A 58 -11.94 11.09 -2.86
CA GLU A 58 -11.35 10.41 -1.69
C GLU A 58 -9.91 9.98 -1.98
N TRP A 59 -9.60 9.48 -3.20
CA TRP A 59 -8.23 9.19 -3.60
C TRP A 59 -7.34 10.43 -3.67
N ILE A 60 -7.83 11.52 -4.28
CA ILE A 60 -7.09 12.78 -4.34
C ILE A 60 -6.84 13.32 -2.92
N PHE A 61 -7.85 13.27 -2.06
CA PHE A 61 -7.71 13.62 -0.65
C PHE A 61 -6.63 12.80 0.05
N PHE A 62 -6.59 11.47 -0.16
CA PHE A 62 -5.52 10.66 0.42
C PHE A 62 -4.14 11.08 -0.06
N ALA A 63 -3.95 11.29 -1.36
CA ALA A 63 -2.65 11.73 -1.87
C ALA A 63 -2.21 13.06 -1.22
N ASP A 64 -3.13 14.02 -1.08
CA ASP A 64 -2.86 15.32 -0.47
C ASP A 64 -2.66 15.26 1.06
N ALA A 65 -3.44 14.44 1.76
CA ALA A 65 -3.32 14.23 3.20
C ALA A 65 -1.95 13.67 3.59
N PHE A 66 -1.37 12.83 2.74
CA PHE A 66 -0.07 12.19 2.97
C PHE A 66 1.08 12.84 2.19
N ASN A 67 0.85 14.02 1.57
CA ASN A 67 1.91 14.74 0.87
C ASN A 67 2.99 15.23 1.84
N GLY A 68 4.22 14.74 1.69
CA GLY A 68 5.34 15.09 2.56
C GLY A 68 5.31 14.40 3.93
N THR A 69 4.39 13.46 4.15
CA THR A 69 4.32 12.69 5.41
C THR A 69 5.29 11.52 5.35
N LEU A 70 6.20 11.45 6.33
CA LEU A 70 7.02 10.25 6.57
C LEU A 70 6.16 9.22 7.30
N TYR A 71 5.93 8.05 6.70
CA TYR A 71 5.32 6.92 7.39
C TYR A 71 6.36 5.81 7.54
N GLU A 72 6.31 5.09 8.68
CA GLU A 72 7.17 3.93 8.92
C GLU A 72 6.39 2.65 8.63
N ASP A 73 7.07 1.63 8.08
CA ASP A 73 6.46 0.36 7.65
C ASP A 73 5.59 -0.32 8.72
N PHE A 74 5.91 -0.14 10.00
CA PHE A 74 5.13 -0.73 11.10
C PHE A 74 3.76 -0.06 11.30
N MET A 75 3.59 1.18 10.82
CA MET A 75 2.34 1.93 10.88
C MET A 75 1.41 1.56 9.71
N CYS A 76 2.00 1.13 8.58
CA CYS A 76 1.30 0.69 7.38
C CYS A 76 0.52 -0.60 7.63
N GLY A 77 -0.78 -0.45 7.89
CA GLY A 77 -1.68 -1.56 8.18
C GLY A 77 -2.54 -1.35 9.41
N ASN A 78 -2.29 -0.30 10.19
CA ASN A 78 -3.17 0.05 11.30
C ASN A 78 -4.27 1.01 10.84
N VAL A 79 -5.49 0.50 10.76
CA VAL A 79 -6.69 1.27 10.37
C VAL A 79 -6.89 2.50 11.26
N ASN A 80 -6.62 2.41 12.56
CA ASN A 80 -6.83 3.52 13.48
C ASN A 80 -5.78 4.62 13.32
N ILE A 81 -4.53 4.26 13.03
CA ILE A 81 -3.49 5.26 12.74
C ILE A 81 -3.85 5.99 11.45
N PHE A 82 -4.20 5.26 10.40
CA PHE A 82 -4.62 5.87 9.13
C PHE A 82 -5.81 6.82 9.30
N ILE A 83 -6.82 6.43 10.10
CA ILE A 83 -7.96 7.29 10.41
C ILE A 83 -7.53 8.55 11.17
N ALA A 84 -6.64 8.42 12.17
CA ALA A 84 -6.15 9.57 12.92
C ALA A 84 -5.41 10.56 12.02
N ASP A 85 -4.56 10.07 11.10
CA ASP A 85 -3.81 10.92 10.17
C ASP A 85 -4.74 11.74 9.26
N ILE A 86 -5.79 11.13 8.71
CA ILE A 86 -6.75 11.85 7.85
C ILE A 86 -7.69 12.77 8.65
N GLU A 87 -7.98 12.44 9.91
CA GLU A 87 -8.72 13.33 10.83
C GLU A 87 -7.88 14.56 11.17
N ASP A 88 -6.58 14.41 11.39
CA ASP A 88 -5.66 15.52 11.62
C ASP A 88 -5.50 16.38 10.37
N ALA A 89 -5.38 15.77 9.17
CA ALA A 89 -5.35 16.48 7.89
C ALA A 89 -6.60 17.37 7.70
N GLU A 90 -7.79 16.90 8.08
CA GLU A 90 -8.98 17.75 8.07
C GLU A 90 -8.92 18.81 9.17
N ARG A 91 -8.59 18.42 10.41
CA ARG A 91 -8.64 19.32 11.57
C ARG A 91 -7.69 20.51 11.44
N TYR A 92 -6.50 20.28 10.90
CA TYR A 92 -5.44 21.30 10.86
C TYR A 92 -5.27 21.94 9.49
N GLU A 93 -5.65 21.25 8.41
CA GLU A 93 -5.43 21.73 7.04
C GLU A 93 -6.73 21.83 6.21
N ASN A 94 -7.88 21.39 6.73
CA ASN A 94 -9.18 21.35 6.03
C ASN A 94 -9.17 20.57 4.71
N LYS A 95 -8.26 19.60 4.57
CA LYS A 95 -8.03 18.89 3.30
C LYS A 95 -9.26 18.11 2.82
N ALA A 96 -10.00 17.45 3.70
CA ALA A 96 -11.20 16.72 3.29
C ALA A 96 -12.27 17.69 2.77
N THR A 97 -12.46 18.82 3.45
CA THR A 97 -13.37 19.89 3.01
C THR A 97 -12.95 20.48 1.65
N MET A 98 -11.66 20.73 1.44
CA MET A 98 -11.13 21.25 0.16
C MET A 98 -11.44 20.31 -1.02
N HIS A 99 -11.31 19.00 -0.81
CA HIS A 99 -11.59 17.97 -1.82
C HIS A 99 -13.07 17.54 -1.86
N LYS A 100 -13.95 18.18 -1.07
CA LYS A 100 -15.38 17.87 -0.97
C LYS A 100 -15.65 16.42 -0.57
N VAL A 101 -14.87 15.91 0.37
CA VAL A 101 -14.99 14.55 0.92
C VAL A 101 -15.81 14.60 2.22
N ASP A 102 -16.83 13.73 2.31
CA ASP A 102 -17.51 13.49 3.60
C ASP A 102 -16.63 12.59 4.47
N LEU A 103 -15.90 13.20 5.40
CA LEU A 103 -14.97 12.48 6.27
C LEU A 103 -15.67 11.42 7.12
N LYS A 104 -16.93 11.62 7.52
CA LYS A 104 -17.65 10.62 8.33
C LYS A 104 -18.00 9.39 7.52
N GLU A 105 -18.46 9.58 6.27
CA GLU A 105 -18.71 8.46 5.36
C GLU A 105 -17.41 7.72 5.03
N LEU A 106 -16.34 8.46 4.76
CA LEU A 106 -15.02 7.90 4.48
C LEU A 106 -14.50 7.03 5.64
N ILE A 107 -14.58 7.53 6.88
CA ILE A 107 -14.18 6.77 8.08
C ILE A 107 -15.02 5.50 8.22
N ALA A 108 -16.31 5.54 7.89
CA ALA A 108 -17.17 4.37 7.93
C ALA A 108 -16.78 3.31 6.88
N LYS A 109 -16.24 3.72 5.72
CA LYS A 109 -15.63 2.80 4.72
C LYS A 109 -14.34 2.19 5.28
N LEU A 110 -13.43 3.04 5.80
CA LEU A 110 -12.13 2.62 6.32
C LEU A 110 -12.23 1.62 7.48
N LYS A 111 -13.22 1.79 8.38
CA LYS A 111 -13.45 0.85 9.49
C LYS A 111 -13.87 -0.55 9.07
N LYS A 112 -14.27 -0.76 7.81
CA LYS A 112 -14.58 -2.08 7.23
C LYS A 112 -13.37 -2.75 6.59
N LEU A 113 -12.25 -2.02 6.47
CA LEU A 113 -11.05 -2.53 5.85
C LEU A 113 -10.15 -3.23 6.86
N HIS A 114 -9.27 -4.08 6.34
CA HIS A 114 -8.27 -4.81 7.10
C HIS A 114 -6.91 -4.18 6.89
N GLY A 115 -5.93 -4.56 7.71
CA GLY A 115 -4.59 -3.98 7.61
C GLY A 115 -3.92 -4.16 6.25
N ALA A 116 -4.17 -5.27 5.55
CA ALA A 116 -3.67 -5.48 4.20
C ALA A 116 -4.21 -4.41 3.20
N ASN A 117 -5.49 -4.02 3.33
CA ASN A 117 -6.06 -2.97 2.49
C ASN A 117 -5.47 -1.61 2.82
N ILE A 118 -5.27 -1.29 4.11
CA ILE A 118 -4.62 -0.03 4.52
C ILE A 118 -3.19 0.05 4.00
N ASN A 119 -2.43 -1.04 4.10
CA ASN A 119 -1.09 -1.11 3.51
C ASN A 119 -1.14 -0.87 1.99
N ALA A 120 -2.11 -1.47 1.29
CA ALA A 120 -2.29 -1.24 -0.15
C ALA A 120 -2.63 0.22 -0.49
N ILE A 121 -3.38 0.93 0.37
CA ILE A 121 -3.64 2.38 0.22
C ILE A 121 -2.33 3.16 0.33
N TYR A 122 -1.53 2.93 1.37
CA TYR A 122 -0.22 3.59 1.54
C TYR A 122 0.70 3.34 0.35
N GLU A 123 0.84 2.08 -0.07
CA GLU A 123 1.68 1.72 -1.23
C GLU A 123 1.22 2.44 -2.50
N ARG A 124 -0.09 2.54 -2.70
CA ARG A 124 -0.66 3.23 -3.86
C ARG A 124 -0.37 4.73 -3.85
N ILE A 125 -0.49 5.37 -2.69
CA ILE A 125 -0.19 6.79 -2.50
C ILE A 125 1.31 7.05 -2.69
N ASN A 126 2.15 6.15 -2.18
CA ASN A 126 3.60 6.24 -2.33
C ASN A 126 4.02 6.12 -3.79
N ASP A 127 3.50 5.12 -4.51
CA ASP A 127 3.77 4.94 -5.93
C ASP A 127 3.39 6.18 -6.75
N TYR A 128 2.29 6.86 -6.38
CA TYR A 128 1.94 8.15 -6.96
C TYR A 128 3.02 9.21 -6.68
N TRP A 129 3.39 9.42 -5.42
CA TRP A 129 4.38 10.44 -5.05
C TRP A 129 5.80 10.14 -5.55
N GLU A 130 6.18 8.87 -5.75
CA GLU A 130 7.45 8.51 -6.40
C GLU A 130 7.45 8.79 -7.90
N ASN A 131 6.27 8.94 -8.52
CA ASN A 131 6.10 9.08 -9.96
C ASN A 131 5.23 10.28 -10.37
N TYR A 132 5.00 11.25 -9.47
CA TYR A 132 4.03 12.34 -9.65
C TYR A 132 4.34 13.22 -10.87
N GLU A 133 5.62 13.32 -11.27
CA GLU A 133 6.03 14.05 -12.47
C GLU A 133 5.55 13.40 -13.78
N LYS A 134 5.23 12.11 -13.73
CA LYS A 134 4.82 11.30 -14.90
C LYS A 134 3.34 10.91 -14.85
N ILE A 135 2.72 10.99 -13.68
CA ILE A 135 1.37 10.51 -13.43
C ILE A 135 0.47 11.70 -13.07
N ASP A 136 -0.53 11.93 -13.90
CA ASP A 136 -1.59 12.91 -13.61
C ASP A 136 -2.50 12.42 -12.49
N ILE A 137 -2.74 13.27 -11.48
CA ILE A 137 -3.50 12.89 -10.27
C ILE A 137 -4.95 12.54 -10.59
N GLU A 138 -5.55 13.21 -11.58
CA GLU A 138 -6.94 13.00 -11.97
C GLU A 138 -7.13 11.65 -12.66
N LYS A 139 -6.12 11.19 -13.41
CA LYS A 139 -6.09 9.83 -13.98
C LYS A 139 -5.75 8.77 -12.94
N TRP A 140 -4.83 9.07 -12.03
CA TRP A 140 -4.47 8.15 -10.95
C TRP A 140 -5.65 7.89 -10.01
N ALA A 141 -6.40 8.92 -9.65
CA ALA A 141 -7.53 8.80 -8.74
C ALA A 141 -8.75 8.09 -9.35
N ASP A 142 -8.76 7.88 -10.67
CA ASP A 142 -9.78 7.09 -11.38
C ASP A 142 -9.47 5.58 -11.27
N PHE A 143 -9.67 5.03 -10.08
CA PHE A 143 -9.23 3.69 -9.67
C PHE A 143 -10.35 2.63 -9.58
#